data_AF-A0A538KNC8-F1
#
_entry.id   AF-A0A538KNC8-F1
#
_cell.length_a   1.000
_cell.length_b   1.000
_cell.length_c   1.000
_cell.angle_alpha   90.00
_cell.angle_beta   90.00
_cell.angle_gamma   90.00
#
_symmetry.space_group_name_H-M   'P 1'
#
loop_
_entity.id
_entity.type
_entity.pdbx_description
1 polymer ?
#
loop_
_entity_poly.entity_id
_entity_poly.type
_entity_poly.pdbx_seq_one_letter_code
_entity_poly.pdbx_strand_id
1 'polypeptide(L)'
;MTDVLAVIRPEDGSEELLNGLIRCRPDRVTVLLDERAPDWGSDESEVGIARRDRLAALLQAIENRTGATVVGLAGDSDQLRGWRFDRVVRSKTGTPLAA
;
A
#
# COMPACT_ATOMS: atom_id res chain seq x y z
N MET A 1 18.64 0.85 -6.44
CA MET A 1 17.50 -0.01 -6.10
C MET A 1 16.75 0.65 -4.96
N THR A 2 15.65 1.32 -5.29
CA THR A 2 14.84 2.10 -4.36
C THR A 2 13.51 1.38 -4.14
N ASP A 3 13.31 0.87 -2.92
CA ASP A 3 12.05 0.29 -2.47
C ASP A 3 11.19 1.38 -1.81
N VAL A 4 9.94 1.53 -2.23
CA VAL A 4 8.99 2.50 -1.65
C VAL A 4 7.76 1.80 -1.09
N LEU A 5 7.32 2.24 0.09
CA LEU A 5 6.03 1.85 0.67
C LEU A 5 4.97 2.89 0.27
N ALA A 6 4.01 2.48 -0.55
CA ALA A 6 2.80 3.26 -0.83
C ALA A 6 1.74 2.90 0.20
N VAL A 7 1.33 3.87 1.01
CA VAL A 7 0.22 3.71 1.96
C VAL A 7 -1.03 4.27 1.28
N ILE A 8 -2.04 3.45 1.12
CA ILE A 8 -3.31 3.79 0.46
C ILE A 8 -4.38 3.87 1.51
N ARG A 9 -5.01 5.03 1.64
CA ARG A 9 -6.23 5.23 2.43
C ARG A 9 -7.44 5.28 1.52
N PRO A 10 -8.63 4.94 2.03
CA PRO A 10 -9.87 4.99 1.25
C PRO A 10 -10.19 6.40 0.75
N GLU A 11 -9.76 7.44 1.46
CA GLU A 11 -9.89 8.83 1.02
C GLU A 11 -8.81 9.31 0.03
N ASP A 12 -7.73 8.55 -0.18
CA ASP A 12 -6.61 9.02 -1.01
C ASP A 12 -7.00 8.99 -2.49
N GLY A 13 -6.79 10.12 -3.18
CA GLY A 13 -6.92 10.20 -4.62
C GLY A 13 -5.78 9.45 -5.31
N SER A 14 -6.11 8.45 -6.13
CA SER A 14 -5.13 7.65 -6.89
C SER A 14 -4.09 8.50 -7.65
N GLU A 15 -4.48 9.65 -8.20
CA GLU A 15 -3.57 10.54 -8.94
C GLU A 15 -2.48 11.19 -8.07
N GLU A 16 -2.81 11.62 -6.84
CA GLU A 16 -1.82 12.25 -5.97
C GLU A 16 -0.74 11.23 -5.54
N LEU A 17 -1.19 10.03 -5.17
CA LEU A 17 -0.31 8.92 -4.83
C LEU A 17 0.59 8.53 -6.01
N LEU A 18 0.01 8.38 -7.21
CA LEU A 18 0.77 8.08 -8.43
C LEU A 18 1.80 9.18 -8.75
N ASN A 19 1.42 10.45 -8.64
CA ASN A 19 2.34 11.55 -8.86
C ASN A 19 3.48 11.59 -7.84
N GLY A 20 3.20 11.21 -6.58
CA GLY A 20 4.24 11.02 -5.56
C GLY A 20 5.23 9.92 -5.96
N LEU A 21 4.72 8.75 -6.37
CA LEU A 21 5.54 7.62 -6.80
C LEU A 21 6.38 7.95 -8.04
N ILE A 22 5.81 8.63 -9.04
CA ILE A 22 6.53 9.05 -10.25
C ILE A 22 7.73 9.94 -9.91
N ARG A 23 7.59 10.85 -8.94
CA ARG A 23 8.70 11.71 -8.50
C ARG A 23 9.80 10.94 -7.80
N CYS A 24 9.45 9.92 -7.02
CA CYS A 24 10.41 9.08 -6.31
C CYS A 24 11.18 8.11 -7.22
N ARG A 25 10.64 7.78 -8.41
CA ARG A 25 11.21 6.80 -9.35
C ARG A 25 11.62 5.48 -8.67
N PRO A 26 10.68 4.79 -7.99
CA PRO A 26 10.99 3.53 -7.33
C PRO A 26 11.30 2.44 -8.36
N ASP A 27 12.17 1.50 -7.97
CA ASP A 27 12.32 0.24 -8.70
C ASP A 27 11.26 -0.78 -8.25
N ARG A 28 10.88 -0.70 -6.98
CA ARG A 28 9.94 -1.63 -6.33
C ARG A 28 8.98 -0.87 -5.43
N VAL A 29 7.70 -1.24 -5.47
CA VAL A 29 6.65 -0.67 -4.64
C VAL A 29 6.00 -1.78 -3.81
N THR A 30 5.93 -1.58 -2.49
CA THR A 30 5.05 -2.35 -1.60
C THR A 30 3.84 -1.49 -1.27
N VAL A 31 2.65 -2.06 -1.31
CA VAL A 31 1.41 -1.36 -1.04
C VAL A 31 0.86 -1.78 0.32
N LEU A 32 0.53 -0.82 1.17
CA LEU A 32 -0.17 -1.01 2.43
C LEU A 32 -1.55 -0.36 2.32
N LEU A 33 -2.60 -1.14 2.53
CA LEU A 33 -3.96 -0.62 2.71
C LEU A 33 -4.08 -0.17 4.16
N ASP A 34 -4.15 1.14 4.40
CA ASP A 34 -4.40 1.72 5.72
C ASP A 34 -5.91 1.74 5.99
N GLU A 35 -6.55 0.57 5.82
CA GLU A 35 -7.97 0.35 6.10
C GLU A 35 -8.11 -0.51 7.35
N ARG A 36 -8.97 -0.08 8.28
CA ARG A 36 -9.35 -0.86 9.47
C ARG A 36 -10.25 -2.07 9.15
N ALA A 37 -10.27 -2.54 7.90
CA ALA A 37 -11.12 -3.63 7.42
C ALA A 37 -10.24 -4.87 7.16
N PRO A 38 -10.07 -5.76 8.16
CA PRO A 38 -9.18 -6.92 8.07
C PRO A 38 -9.63 -7.98 7.03
N ASP A 39 -10.81 -7.83 6.44
CA ASP A 39 -11.46 -8.77 5.54
C ASP A 39 -11.50 -8.35 4.07
N TRP A 40 -10.77 -7.29 3.67
CA TRP A 40 -10.80 -6.74 2.29
C TRP A 40 -10.59 -7.80 1.19
N GLY A 41 -9.80 -8.85 1.46
CA GLY A 41 -9.51 -9.93 0.52
C GLY A 41 -10.61 -11.00 0.43
N SER A 42 -11.49 -11.08 1.43
CA SER A 42 -12.49 -12.14 1.59
C SER A 42 -13.93 -11.64 1.56
N ASP A 43 -14.15 -10.32 1.55
CA ASP A 43 -15.48 -9.73 1.40
C ASP A 43 -16.04 -10.00 -0.01
N GLU A 44 -17.04 -10.88 -0.10
CA GLU A 44 -17.73 -11.24 -1.35
C GLU A 44 -18.94 -10.34 -1.66
N SER A 45 -19.22 -9.33 -0.83
CA SER A 45 -20.24 -8.34 -1.15
C SER A 45 -19.89 -7.54 -2.40
N GLU A 46 -20.89 -6.95 -3.05
CA GLU A 46 -20.66 -6.04 -4.20
C GLU A 46 -19.68 -4.91 -3.85
N VAL A 47 -19.69 -4.45 -2.60
CA VAL A 47 -18.77 -3.42 -2.10
C VAL A 47 -17.34 -3.96 -2.02
N GLY A 48 -17.15 -5.16 -1.48
CA GLY A 48 -15.84 -5.84 -1.43
C GLY A 48 -15.26 -6.11 -2.81
N ILE A 49 -16.08 -6.57 -3.75
CA ILE A 49 -15.68 -6.77 -5.15
C ILE A 49 -15.25 -5.45 -5.78
N ALA A 50 -16.08 -4.40 -5.69
CA ALA A 50 -15.75 -3.10 -6.26
C ALA A 50 -14.47 -2.49 -5.67
N ARG A 51 -14.18 -2.76 -4.39
CA ARG A 51 -12.91 -2.37 -3.76
C ARG A 51 -11.72 -3.11 -4.34
N ARG A 52 -11.81 -4.44 -4.50
CA ARG A 52 -10.75 -5.24 -5.13
C ARG A 52 -10.48 -4.81 -6.57
N ASP A 53 -11.52 -4.53 -7.34
CA ASP A 53 -11.38 -4.06 -8.72
C ASP A 53 -10.68 -2.69 -8.79
N ARG A 54 -11.05 -1.76 -7.91
CA ARG A 54 -10.37 -0.46 -7.79
C ARG A 54 -8.91 -0.62 -7.39
N LEU A 55 -8.62 -1.51 -6.45
CA LEU A 55 -7.26 -1.79 -6.01
C LEU A 55 -6.43 -2.40 -7.15
N ALA A 56 -6.96 -3.40 -7.86
CA ALA A 56 -6.30 -4.02 -9.00
C ALA A 56 -5.98 -2.97 -10.10
N ALA A 57 -6.93 -2.08 -10.40
CA ALA A 57 -6.72 -0.98 -11.33
C ALA A 57 -5.61 -0.03 -10.87
N LEU A 58 -5.55 0.27 -9.56
CA LEU A 58 -4.51 1.12 -8.99
C LEU A 58 -3.13 0.45 -9.02
N LEU A 59 -3.02 -0.82 -8.65
CA LEU A 59 -1.76 -1.57 -8.75
C LEU A 59 -1.24 -1.57 -10.19
N GLN A 60 -2.12 -1.85 -11.15
CA GLN A 60 -1.79 -1.79 -12.56
C GLN A 60 -1.33 -0.38 -12.99
N ALA A 61 -1.99 0.66 -12.49
CA ALA A 61 -1.62 2.05 -12.79
C ALA A 61 -0.25 2.44 -12.20
N ILE A 62 0.08 1.94 -11.00
CA ILE A 62 1.40 2.15 -10.39
C ILE A 62 2.48 1.58 -11.32
N GLU A 63 2.36 0.32 -11.72
CA GLU A 63 3.37 -0.31 -12.58
C GLU A 63 3.48 0.40 -13.93
N ASN A 64 2.34 0.65 -14.58
CA ASN A 64 2.32 1.26 -15.92
C ASN A 64 2.86 2.69 -15.94
N ARG A 65 2.56 3.50 -14.92
CA ARG A 65 2.94 4.93 -14.92
C ARG A 65 4.32 5.18 -14.32
N THR A 66 4.78 4.33 -13.40
CA THR A 66 6.07 4.52 -12.73
C THR A 66 7.18 3.65 -13.33
N GLY A 67 6.82 2.55 -14.00
CA GLY A 67 7.77 1.52 -14.44
C GLY A 67 8.28 0.63 -13.30
N ALA A 68 7.80 0.84 -12.06
CA ALA A 68 8.18 0.04 -10.91
C ALA A 68 7.45 -1.30 -10.89
N THR A 69 8.04 -2.30 -10.23
CA THR A 69 7.35 -3.57 -9.94
C THR A 69 6.64 -3.48 -8.61
N VAL A 70 5.35 -3.85 -8.57
CA VAL A 70 4.66 -4.05 -7.30
C VAL A 70 5.07 -5.40 -6.73
N VAL A 71 5.75 -5.40 -5.58
CA VAL A 71 6.36 -6.61 -4.99
C VAL A 71 5.61 -7.15 -3.78
N GLY A 72 4.61 -6.43 -3.28
CA GLY A 72 3.84 -6.84 -2.12
C GLY A 72 2.63 -5.97 -1.87
N LEU A 73 1.60 -6.59 -1.29
CA LEU A 73 0.37 -5.96 -0.85
C LEU A 73 0.08 -6.43 0.58
N ALA A 74 -0.10 -5.50 1.49
CA ALA A 74 -0.45 -5.74 2.87
C ALA A 74 -1.78 -5.06 3.19
N GLY A 75 -2.70 -5.79 3.83
CA GLY A 75 -3.96 -5.27 4.35
C GLY A 75 -3.84 -4.72 5.77
N ASP A 76 -2.76 -5.06 6.47
CA ASP A 76 -2.49 -4.59 7.82
C ASP A 76 -1.00 -4.33 8.02
N SER A 77 -0.70 -3.35 8.86
CA SER A 77 0.65 -2.93 9.20
C SER A 77 1.50 -4.04 9.84
N ASP A 78 0.88 -4.97 10.57
CA ASP A 78 1.56 -6.10 11.19
C ASP A 78 2.06 -7.13 10.17
N GLN A 79 1.46 -7.20 8.97
CA GLN A 79 1.93 -8.05 7.89
C GLN A 79 3.28 -7.56 7.32
N LEU A 80 3.62 -6.31 7.55
CA LEU A 80 4.91 -5.71 7.19
C LEU A 80 5.97 -5.88 8.30
N ARG A 81 5.66 -6.57 9.41
CA ARG A 81 6.64 -6.85 10.45
C ARG A 81 7.77 -7.73 9.91
N GLY A 82 9.01 -7.32 10.17
CA GLY A 82 10.20 -7.99 9.64
C GLY A 82 10.51 -7.69 8.16
N TRP A 83 9.66 -6.96 7.45
CA TRP A 83 10.00 -6.41 6.13
C TRP A 83 10.88 -5.16 6.26
N ARG A 84 11.47 -4.72 5.15
CA ARG A 84 12.31 -3.51 5.09
C ARG A 84 11.64 -2.24 5.62
N PHE A 85 10.30 -2.23 5.75
CA PHE A 85 9.51 -1.10 6.20
C PHE A 85 9.08 -1.16 7.68
N ASP A 86 9.42 -2.22 8.43
CA ASP A 86 9.00 -2.41 9.84
C ASP A 86 9.22 -1.15 10.70
N ARG A 87 10.38 -0.50 10.55
CA ARG A 87 10.75 0.71 11.30
C ARG A 87 9.90 1.93 10.94
N VAL A 88 9.51 2.08 9.68
CA VAL A 88 8.67 3.22 9.20
C VAL A 88 7.23 3.01 9.64
N VAL A 89 6.75 1.77 9.56
CA VAL A 89 5.39 1.38 9.93
C VAL A 89 5.17 1.56 11.44
N ARG A 90 6.06 1.05 12.30
CA ARG A 90 6.00 1.25 13.77
C ARG A 90 6.00 2.72 14.19
N SER A 91 6.68 3.58 13.44
CA SER A 91 6.78 5.02 13.75
C SER A 91 5.49 5.77 13.44
N LYS A 92 4.68 5.31 12.48
CA LYS A 92 3.42 5.95 12.08
C LYS A 92 2.20 5.43 12.87
N THR A 93 2.24 4.18 13.35
CA THR A 93 1.12 3.56 14.10
C THR A 93 1.16 3.79 15.61
N GLY A 94 2.10 4.61 16.13
CA GLY A 94 2.01 5.11 17.50
C GLY A 94 2.12 4.04 18.58
N THR A 95 3.03 3.08 18.43
CA THR A 95 3.41 2.22 19.57
C THR A 95 4.77 2.68 20.12
N PRO A 96 4.89 3.03 21.42
CA PRO A 96 6.14 3.52 21.97
C PRO A 96 7.18 2.40 21.96
N LEU A 97 8.43 2.77 21.67
CA LEU A 97 9.61 1.96 21.92
C LEU A 97 9.64 1.65 23.43
N ALA A 98 9.30 0.41 23.82
CA ALA A 98 9.77 -0.11 25.09
C ALA A 98 11.27 -0.39 24.92
N ALA A 99 12.06 0.31 25.74
CA ALA A 99 13.51 0.16 25.85
C ALA A 99 13.92 -1.23 26.34
#